data_AF-A0A918LSJ5-F1
#
_entry.id   AF-A0A918LSJ5-F1
#
_cell.length_a   1.000
_cell.length_b   1.000
_cell.length_c   1.000
_cell.angle_alpha   90.00
_cell.angle_beta   90.00
_cell.angle_gamma   90.00
#
_symmetry.space_group_name_H-M   'P 1'
#
loop_
_entity.id
_entity.type
_entity.pdbx_description
1 polymer ?
#
loop_
_entity_poly.entity_id
_entity_poly.type
_entity_poly.pdbx_seq_one_letter_code
_entity_poly.pdbx_strand_id
1 'polypeptide(L)'
;MPNIIPRAESMQYDGTNALAVAEWIGATAHTVDEGVLTLTIPMWGEDMAFRLHPGWWLIRDRGVCGGSHSPEDYARIWRELPTV
;
A
#
# COMPACT_ATOMS: atom_id res chain seq x y z
N MET A 1 18.02 4.52 -11.24
CA MET A 1 17.11 5.20 -12.17
C MET A 1 15.72 5.16 -11.56
N PRO A 2 14.92 6.24 -11.55
CA PRO A 2 13.55 6.17 -11.04
C PRO A 2 12.73 5.22 -11.91
N ASN A 3 11.99 4.30 -11.29
CA ASN A 3 11.06 3.43 -11.99
C ASN A 3 9.84 4.26 -12.38
N ILE A 4 9.74 4.66 -13.65
CA ILE A 4 8.53 5.30 -14.17
C ILE A 4 7.51 4.18 -14.41
N ILE A 5 6.65 3.94 -13.42
CA ILE A 5 5.58 2.94 -13.49
C ILE A 5 4.30 3.65 -13.95
N PRO A 6 3.80 3.40 -15.16
CA PRO A 6 2.61 4.08 -15.65
C PRO A 6 1.39 3.55 -14.88
N ARG A 7 0.78 4.42 -14.06
CA ARG A 7 -0.47 4.23 -13.29
C ARG A 7 -0.36 3.38 -12.01
N ALA A 8 0.71 3.58 -11.24
CA ALA A 8 0.63 3.21 -9.84
C ALA A 8 -0.25 4.22 -9.09
N GLU A 9 -1.24 3.71 -8.38
CA GLU A 9 -2.04 4.47 -7.43
C GLU A 9 -1.52 4.18 -6.02
N SER A 10 -1.72 5.10 -5.09
CA SER A 10 -1.28 4.92 -3.71
C SER A 10 -2.29 5.43 -2.71
N MET A 11 -2.38 4.74 -1.57
CA MET A 11 -3.23 5.12 -0.45
C MET A 11 -2.41 5.11 0.84
N GLN A 12 -2.50 6.19 1.61
CA GLN A 12 -1.88 6.24 2.93
C GLN A 12 -2.78 5.57 3.96
N TYR A 13 -2.20 4.72 4.82
CA TYR A 13 -2.88 4.22 6.00
C TYR A 13 -2.70 5.22 7.14
N ASP A 14 -3.78 5.76 7.71
CA ASP A 14 -3.73 6.81 8.75
C ASP A 14 -3.95 6.27 10.18
N GLY A 15 -4.07 4.95 10.33
CA GLY A 15 -4.39 4.29 11.60
C GLY A 15 -5.90 4.04 11.79
N THR A 16 -6.76 4.74 11.06
CA THR A 16 -8.23 4.70 11.22
C THR A 16 -8.95 4.18 9.97
N ASN A 17 -8.33 4.26 8.79
CA ASN A 17 -8.92 3.90 7.51
C ASN A 17 -8.67 2.45 7.05
N ALA A 18 -8.44 1.51 7.98
CA ALA A 18 -8.06 0.12 7.67
C ALA A 18 -9.02 -0.59 6.69
N LEU A 19 -10.33 -0.43 6.89
CA LEU A 19 -11.34 -1.05 6.02
C LEU A 19 -11.31 -0.46 4.61
N ALA A 20 -11.14 0.86 4.48
CA ALA A 20 -11.05 1.53 3.19
C ALA A 20 -9.80 1.08 2.42
N VAL A 21 -8.67 0.91 3.11
CA VAL A 21 -7.43 0.38 2.51
C VAL A 21 -7.63 -1.06 2.01
N ALA A 22 -8.27 -1.92 2.80
CA ALA A 22 -8.56 -3.31 2.41
C ALA A 22 -9.52 -3.39 1.22
N GLU A 23 -10.63 -2.66 1.24
CA GLU A 23 -11.59 -2.60 0.13
C GLU A 23 -10.92 -2.10 -1.15
N TRP A 24 -10.10 -1.05 -1.04
CA TRP A 24 -9.41 -0.47 -2.18
C TRP A 24 -8.45 -1.43 -2.87
N ILE A 25 -7.81 -2.34 -2.13
CA ILE A 25 -6.86 -3.31 -2.70
C ILE A 25 -7.45 -4.73 -2.88
N GLY A 26 -8.70 -4.96 -2.47
CA GLY A 26 -9.32 -6.28 -2.48
C GLY A 26 -8.71 -7.27 -1.48
N ALA A 27 -8.29 -6.78 -0.30
CA ALA A 27 -7.67 -7.57 0.76
C ALA A 27 -8.63 -7.82 1.94
N THR A 28 -8.24 -8.76 2.79
CA THR A 28 -8.80 -8.87 4.15
C THR A 28 -7.93 -8.07 5.11
N ALA A 29 -8.53 -7.15 5.88
CA ALA A 29 -7.84 -6.38 6.91
C ALA A 29 -7.90 -7.05 8.28
N HIS A 30 -6.75 -7.09 8.96
CA HIS A 30 -6.62 -7.44 10.36
C HIS A 30 -5.78 -6.35 11.05
N THR A 31 -6.40 -5.56 11.92
CA THR A 31 -5.65 -4.60 12.75
C THR A 31 -5.14 -5.35 13.98
N VAL A 32 -3.83 -5.23 14.26
CA VAL A 32 -3.21 -5.74 15.49
C VAL A 32 -2.98 -4.60 16.48
N ASP A 33 -2.60 -4.94 17.71
CA ASP A 33 -2.27 -3.97 18.76
C ASP A 33 -1.35 -2.85 18.24
N GLU A 34 -1.52 -1.65 18.79
CA GLU A 34 -0.82 -0.41 18.38
C GLU A 34 -1.21 0.17 17.01
N GLY A 35 -2.34 -0.27 16.43
CA GLY A 35 -2.88 0.33 15.20
C GLY A 35 -2.06 -0.01 13.95
N VAL A 36 -1.33 -1.13 13.98
CA VAL A 36 -0.67 -1.68 12.79
C VAL A 36 -1.68 -2.50 12.00
N LEU A 37 -1.80 -2.22 10.70
CA LEU A 37 -2.66 -2.93 9.78
C LEU A 37 -1.91 -4.09 9.13
N THR A 38 -2.45 -5.30 9.26
CA THR A 38 -2.05 -6.47 8.48
C THR A 38 -3.10 -6.70 7.38
N LEU A 39 -2.68 -6.69 6.13
CA LEU A 39 -3.52 -7.01 4.96
C LEU A 39 -3.16 -8.40 4.46
N THR A 40 -4.17 -9.25 4.28
CA THR A 40 -4.01 -10.56 3.63
C THR A 40 -4.60 -10.48 2.22
N ILE A 41 -3.76 -10.75 1.22
CA ILE A 41 -4.11 -10.64 -0.20
C ILE A 41 -3.89 -12.00 -0.88
N PRO A 42 -4.91 -12.58 -1.51
CA PRO A 42 -4.74 -13.80 -2.28
C PRO A 42 -3.99 -13.47 -3.58
N MET A 43 -2.76 -13.96 -3.72
CA MET A 43 -1.90 -13.76 -4.89
C MET A 43 -1.29 -15.08 -5.33
N TRP A 44 -1.43 -15.41 -6.62
CA TRP A 44 -0.86 -16.62 -7.24
C TRP A 44 -1.23 -17.95 -6.55
N GLY A 45 -2.38 -18.02 -5.89
CA GLY A 45 -2.85 -19.22 -5.18
C GLY A 45 -2.37 -19.33 -3.73
N GLU A 46 -1.68 -18.31 -3.21
CA GLU A 46 -1.26 -18.21 -1.82
C GLU A 46 -1.76 -16.91 -1.17
N ASP A 47 -1.89 -16.91 0.15
CA ASP A 47 -2.22 -15.70 0.91
C ASP A 47 -0.95 -14.96 1.30
N MET A 48 -0.76 -13.75 0.75
CA MET A 48 0.35 -12.87 1.11
C MET A 48 -0.06 -11.87 2.18
N ALA A 49 0.76 -11.75 3.23
CA ALA A 49 0.52 -10.79 4.31
C ALA A 49 1.41 -9.54 4.16
N PHE A 50 0.79 -8.36 4.19
CA PHE A 50 1.48 -7.07 4.18
C PHE A 50 1.22 -6.32 5.47
N ARG A 51 2.25 -5.70 6.04
CA ARG A 51 2.13 -4.86 7.23
C ARG A 51 2.24 -3.39 6.87
N LEU A 52 1.37 -2.58 7.47
CA LEU A 52 1.33 -1.14 7.33
C LEU A 52 1.24 -0.50 8.71
N HIS A 53 2.23 0.32 9.02
CA HIS A 53 2.15 1.20 10.17
C HIS A 53 1.39 2.48 9.77
N PRO A 54 0.75 3.18 10.72
CA PRO A 54 0.19 4.50 10.45
C PRO A 54 1.21 5.43 9.78
N GLY A 55 0.78 6.15 8.76
CA GLY A 55 1.59 7.00 7.89
C GLY A 55 2.21 6.28 6.69
N TRP A 56 2.22 4.95 6.64
CA TRP A 56 2.77 4.20 5.51
C TRP A 56 1.85 4.23 4.29
N TRP A 57 2.45 4.08 3.11
CA TRP A 57 1.78 4.10 1.83
C TRP A 57 1.66 2.68 1.27
N LEU A 58 0.46 2.30 0.84
CA LEU A 58 0.22 1.12 0.03
C LEU A 58 0.25 1.51 -1.44
N ILE A 59 0.93 0.74 -2.27
CA ILE A 59 0.97 0.91 -3.72
C ILE A 59 0.08 -0.12 -4.39
N ARG A 60 -0.68 0.33 -5.39
CA ARG A 60 -1.44 -0.52 -6.30
C ARG A 60 -1.01 -0.25 -7.73
N ASP A 61 -0.62 -1.30 -8.45
CA ASP A 61 -0.36 -1.23 -9.89
C ASP A 61 -1.26 -2.21 -10.63
N ARG A 62 -2.05 -1.69 -11.59
CA ARG A 62 -3.02 -2.48 -12.39
C ARG A 62 -3.94 -3.37 -11.55
N GLY A 63 -4.37 -2.88 -10.39
CA GLY A 63 -5.25 -3.61 -9.46
C GLY A 63 -4.53 -4.64 -8.58
N VAL A 64 -3.20 -4.72 -8.64
CA VAL A 64 -2.38 -5.63 -7.84
C VAL A 64 -1.60 -4.84 -6.79
N CYS A 65 -1.48 -5.40 -5.58
CA CYS A 65 -0.62 -4.83 -4.53
C CYS A 65 0.85 -4.80 -4.99
N GLY A 66 1.40 -3.59 -5.10
CA GLY A 66 2.80 -3.33 -5.44
C GLY A 66 3.74 -3.26 -4.23
N GLY A 67 3.18 -3.30 -3.01
CA GLY A 67 3.92 -3.27 -1.75
C GLY A 67 3.54 -2.10 -0.84
N SER A 68 4.07 -2.12 0.39
CA SER A 68 3.95 -1.02 1.35
C SER A 68 5.30 -0.31 1.57
N HIS A 69 5.25 1.01 1.77
CA HIS A 69 6.43 1.83 1.95
C HIS A 69 6.28 2.79 3.12
N SER A 70 7.38 3.00 3.85
CA SER A 70 7.50 4.10 4.80
C SER A 70 7.36 5.46 4.06
N PRO A 71 7.03 6.56 4.76
CA PRO A 71 7.02 7.88 4.15
C PRO A 71 8.33 8.25 3.44
N GLU A 72 9.47 7.89 4.04
CA GLU A 72 10.81 8.17 3.50
C GLU A 72 11.09 7.38 2.23
N ASP A 73 10.79 6.08 2.21
CA ASP A 73 10.96 5.24 1.03
C ASP A 73 10.01 5.64 -0.09
N TYR A 74 8.75 5.96 0.26
CA TYR A 74 7.78 6.46 -0.69
C TYR A 74 8.27 7.76 -1.35
N ALA A 75 8.72 8.75 -0.57
CA ALA A 75 9.25 10.00 -1.11
C ALA A 75 10.55 9.82 -1.94
N ARG A 76 11.34 8.78 -1.67
CA ARG A 76 12.57 8.46 -2.40
C ARG A 76 12.28 7.76 -3.73
N ILE A 77 11.33 6.83 -3.75
CA ILE A 77 11.05 5.94 -4.88
C ILE A 77 9.97 6.52 -5.80
N TRP A 78 8.93 7.09 -5.19
CA TRP A 78 7.70 7.55 -5.83
C TRP A 78 7.63 9.07 -5.88
N ARG A 79 8.71 9.72 -6.34
CA ARG A 79 8.63 11.14 -6.70
C ARG A 79 7.69 11.30 -7.89
N GLU A 80 6.52 11.89 -7.66
CA GLU A 80 5.67 12.40 -8.74
C GLU A 80 6.55 13.26 -9.66
N LEU A 81 6.63 12.88 -10.93
CA LEU A 81 7.19 13.78 -11.92
C LEU A 81 6.21 14.97 -12.01
N PRO A 82 6.70 16.21 -12.00
CA PRO A 82 5.81 17.36 -12.18
C PRO A 82 4.99 17.15 -13.46
N THR A 83 3.68 17.29 -13.32
CA THR A 83 2.76 17.32 -14.45
C THR A 83 3.19 18.45 -15.38
N VAL A 84 3.67 18.08 -16.57
CA VAL A 84 4.02 18.99 -17.67
C VAL A 84 2.79 19.75 -18.14
#